data_AF-A0A917NM55-F1
#
_entry.id   AF-A0A917NM55-F1
#
_cell.length_a   1.000
_cell.length_b   1.000
_cell.length_c   1.000
_cell.angle_alpha   90.00
_cell.angle_beta   90.00
_cell.angle_gamma   90.00
#
_symmetry.space_group_name_H-M   'P 1'
#
loop_
_entity.id
_entity.type
_entity.pdbx_description
1 polymer ?
#
loop_
_entity_poly.entity_id
_entity_poly.type
_entity_poly.pdbx_seq_one_letter_code
_entity_poly.pdbx_strand_id
1 'polypeptide(L)'
;MFQGEIRIRERVLQELEECQGDKFILPISSIIETGNHIAHLANGSERRKAAESFAKLLRMIARDEFPWILDRLMMDKEDLEFYASSFPDYAVQGIGIGDLSIVREFARYVERMQTTMSNLTVKIWSLDTHLSGYIVDL
;
A
#
# COMPACT_ATOMS: atom_id res chain seq x y z
N MET A 1 18.84 13.73 -11.64
CA MET A 1 18.05 13.03 -10.59
C MET A 1 16.62 13.57 -10.52
N PHE A 2 16.41 14.89 -10.40
CA PHE A 2 15.07 15.52 -10.28
C PHE A 2 14.07 15.32 -11.45
N GLN A 3 14.53 15.13 -12.70
CA GLN A 3 13.60 14.92 -13.83
C GLN A 3 12.89 13.56 -13.82
N GLY A 4 13.47 12.54 -13.19
CA GLY A 4 12.88 11.19 -13.11
C GLY A 4 11.72 11.12 -12.12
N GLU A 5 11.88 11.71 -10.94
CA GLU A 5 10.86 11.73 -9.88
C GLU A 5 9.63 12.56 -10.27
N ILE A 6 9.81 13.68 -10.98
CA ILE A 6 8.70 14.50 -11.49
C ILE A 6 7.86 13.68 -12.48
N ARG A 7 8.51 12.97 -13.40
CA ARG A 7 7.83 12.14 -14.41
C ARG A 7 7.09 10.95 -13.79
N ILE A 8 7.67 10.34 -12.75
CA ILE A 8 7.01 9.27 -11.99
C ILE A 8 5.76 9.82 -11.28
N ARG A 9 5.88 10.98 -10.62
CA ARG A 9 4.76 11.62 -9.94
C ARG A 9 3.62 11.95 -10.91
N GLU A 10 3.93 12.53 -12.07
CA GLU A 10 2.93 12.85 -13.09
C GLU A 10 2.21 11.60 -13.57
N ARG A 11 2.95 10.53 -13.86
CA ARG A 11 2.37 9.23 -14.26
C ARG A 11 1.43 8.67 -13.19
N VAL A 12 1.87 8.64 -11.93
CA VAL A 12 1.07 8.11 -10.81
C VAL A 12 -0.22 8.91 -10.62
N LEU A 13 -0.15 10.24 -10.76
CA LEU A 13 -1.34 11.09 -10.66
C LEU A 13 -2.30 10.86 -11.84
N GLN A 14 -1.76 10.69 -13.04
CA GLN A 14 -2.57 10.36 -14.21
C GLN A 14 -3.26 9.00 -14.06
N GLU A 15 -2.55 7.97 -13.63
CA GLU A 15 -3.12 6.65 -13.35
C GLU A 15 -4.23 6.72 -12.29
N LEU A 16 -4.02 7.52 -11.24
CA LEU A 16 -5.04 7.75 -10.19
C LEU A 16 -6.30 8.45 -10.73
N GLU A 17 -6.15 9.39 -11.66
CA GLU A 17 -7.28 10.06 -12.34
C GLU A 17 -8.06 9.11 -13.26
N GLU A 18 -7.38 8.14 -13.87
CA GLU A 18 -7.96 7.13 -14.76
C GLU A 18 -8.73 6.03 -14.01
N CYS A 19 -8.43 5.80 -12.73
CA CYS A 19 -9.07 4.83 -11.83
C CYS A 19 -10.51 5.21 -11.41
N GLN A 20 -11.37 5.63 -12.35
CA GLN A 20 -12.75 6.04 -12.06
C GLN A 20 -13.59 4.85 -11.57
N GLY A 21 -13.86 4.83 -10.26
CA GLY A 21 -14.71 3.83 -9.60
C GLY A 21 -13.93 2.80 -8.77
N ASP A 22 -12.60 2.75 -8.92
CA ASP A 22 -11.75 1.85 -8.13
C ASP A 22 -11.77 2.25 -6.64
N LYS A 23 -11.56 1.26 -5.79
CA LYS A 23 -11.39 1.45 -4.34
C LYS A 23 -9.93 1.24 -3.98
N PHE A 24 -9.38 2.14 -3.17
CA PHE A 24 -7.99 2.05 -2.71
C PHE A 24 -7.94 1.66 -1.24
N ILE A 25 -7.17 0.61 -0.96
CA ILE A 25 -6.80 0.18 0.38
C ILE A 25 -5.35 0.58 0.58
N LEU A 26 -5.04 1.21 1.72
CA LEU A 26 -3.68 1.56 2.08
C LEU A 26 -3.15 0.55 3.12
N PRO A 27 -2.16 -0.28 2.77
CA PRO A 27 -1.55 -1.20 3.73
C PRO A 27 -0.97 -0.45 4.92
N ILE A 28 -1.02 -1.07 6.10
CA ILE A 28 -0.49 -0.45 7.32
C ILE A 28 1.03 -0.22 7.25
N SER A 29 1.77 -1.10 6.56
CA SER A 29 3.21 -0.93 6.31
C SER A 29 3.48 0.36 5.53
N SER A 30 2.72 0.63 4.47
CA SER A 30 2.83 1.87 3.68
C SER A 30 2.56 3.12 4.53
N ILE A 31 1.64 3.05 5.50
CA ILE A 31 1.39 4.15 6.45
C ILE A 31 2.62 4.40 7.33
N ILE A 32 3.18 3.33 7.90
CA ILE A 32 4.33 3.40 8.81
C ILE A 32 5.57 3.89 8.06
N GLU A 33 5.86 3.34 6.89
CA GLU A 33 7.03 3.69 6.09
C GLU A 33 6.94 5.13 5.56
N THR A 34 5.78 5.55 5.07
CA THR A 34 5.56 6.95 4.65
C THR A 34 5.74 7.91 5.83
N GLY A 35 5.17 7.59 6.99
CA GLY A 35 5.34 8.37 8.21
C GLY A 35 6.80 8.49 8.64
N ASN A 36 7.54 7.38 8.61
CA ASN A 36 8.97 7.36 8.92
C ASN A 36 9.78 8.15 7.89
N HIS A 37 9.49 8.02 6.60
CA HIS A 37 10.16 8.80 5.55
C HIS A 37 9.95 10.31 5.77
N ILE A 38 8.72 10.74 6.10
CA ILE A 38 8.44 12.13 6.44
C ILE A 38 9.27 12.60 7.62
N ALA A 39 9.41 11.79 8.69
CA ALA A 39 10.19 12.15 9.87
C ALA A 39 11.68 12.36 9.57
N HIS A 40 12.22 11.70 8.54
CA HIS A 40 13.62 11.78 8.14
C HIS A 40 13.93 12.91 7.14
N LEU A 41 12.95 13.68 6.65
CA LEU A 41 13.27 14.83 5.77
C LEU A 41 14.15 15.84 6.51
N ALA A 42 15.17 16.37 5.85
CA ALA A 42 16.16 17.24 6.48
C ALA A 42 15.55 18.56 7.00
N ASN A 43 14.65 19.17 6.23
CA ASN A 43 14.06 20.47 6.54
C ASN A 43 12.77 20.33 7.39
N GLY A 44 12.74 21.00 8.55
CA GLY A 44 11.58 20.95 9.45
C GLY A 44 10.29 21.55 8.89
N SER A 45 10.38 22.53 7.98
CA SER A 45 9.22 23.09 7.28
C SER A 45 8.64 22.09 6.28
N GLU A 46 9.50 21.40 5.53
CA GLU A 46 9.09 20.34 4.60
C GLU A 46 8.47 19.15 5.35
N ARG A 47 9.07 18.74 6.49
CA ARG A 47 8.48 17.75 7.40
C ARG A 47 7.05 18.11 7.79
N ARG A 48 6.83 19.34 8.27
CA ARG A 48 5.49 19.80 8.67
C ARG A 48 4.51 19.76 7.50
N LYS A 49 4.89 20.31 6.34
CA LYS A 49 4.03 20.34 5.14
C LYS A 49 3.66 18.93 4.65
N ALA A 50 4.63 18.01 4.65
CA ALA A 50 4.40 16.63 4.26
C ALA A 50 3.51 15.90 5.28
N ALA A 51 3.78 16.05 6.58
CA ALA A 51 2.96 15.48 7.65
C ALA A 51 1.51 15.98 7.61
N GLU A 52 1.27 17.27 7.33
CA GLU A 52 -0.08 17.82 7.20
C GLU A 52 -0.84 17.23 6.00
N SER A 53 -0.17 17.05 4.87
CA SER A 53 -0.75 16.40 3.69
C SER A 53 -1.08 14.93 3.98
N PHE A 54 -0.15 14.22 4.61
CA PHE A 54 -0.34 12.82 5.00
C PHE A 54 -1.48 12.66 6.02
N ALA A 55 -1.58 13.55 7.01
CA ALA A 55 -2.67 13.55 7.97
C ALA A 55 -4.05 13.80 7.33
N LYS A 56 -4.13 14.60 6.27
CA LYS A 56 -5.37 14.76 5.49
C LYS A 56 -5.77 13.44 4.83
N LEU A 57 -4.84 12.76 4.17
CA LEU A 57 -5.08 11.45 3.56
C LEU A 57 -5.56 10.42 4.58
N LEU A 58 -4.88 10.30 5.73
CA LEU A 58 -5.27 9.37 6.79
C LEU A 58 -6.69 9.64 7.31
N ARG A 59 -7.11 10.91 7.40
CA ARG A 59 -8.49 11.26 7.77
C ARG A 59 -9.51 10.85 6.71
N MET A 60 -9.16 10.97 5.42
CA MET A 60 -10.04 10.51 4.33
C MET A 60 -10.24 9.00 4.41
N ILE A 61 -9.16 8.23 4.59
CA ILE A 61 -9.21 6.77 4.78
C ILE A 61 -10.06 6.41 6.01
N ALA A 62 -9.81 7.05 7.16
CA ALA A 62 -10.53 6.78 8.40
C ALA A 62 -12.03 7.12 8.36
N ARG A 63 -12.47 7.86 7.34
CA ARG A 63 -13.86 8.26 7.12
C ARG A 63 -14.49 7.56 5.92
N ASP A 64 -13.79 6.61 5.30
CA ASP A 64 -14.19 5.93 4.06
C ASP A 64 -14.57 6.91 2.94
N GLU A 65 -13.85 8.04 2.84
CA GLU A 65 -14.05 9.04 1.79
C GLU A 65 -13.51 8.51 0.45
N PHE A 66 -14.38 8.43 -0.57
CA PHE A 66 -14.04 7.94 -1.90
C PHE A 66 -12.77 8.63 -2.47
N PRO A 67 -11.82 7.89 -3.09
CA PRO A 67 -11.90 6.46 -3.43
C PRO A 67 -11.32 5.53 -2.34
N TRP A 68 -10.95 6.06 -1.18
CA TRP A 68 -10.31 5.30 -0.11
C TRP A 68 -11.32 4.48 0.68
N ILE A 69 -10.92 3.26 1.04
CA ILE A 69 -11.65 2.42 1.98
C ILE A 69 -10.67 1.90 3.03
N LEU A 70 -11.14 1.79 4.27
CA LEU A 70 -10.39 1.10 5.31
C LEU A 70 -10.75 -0.39 5.29
N ASP A 71 -9.88 -1.22 4.71
CA ASP A 71 -10.00 -2.67 4.88
C ASP A 71 -9.54 -3.08 6.29
N ARG A 72 -10.29 -3.98 6.91
CA ARG A 72 -10.01 -4.45 8.27
C ARG A 72 -9.20 -5.73 8.22
N LEU A 73 -7.89 -5.57 8.03
CA LEU A 73 -6.94 -6.63 8.26
C LEU A 73 -5.96 -6.20 9.34
N MET A 74 -6.09 -6.83 10.51
CA MET A 74 -5.13 -6.70 11.60
C MET A 74 -4.29 -7.96 11.61
N MET A 75 -2.97 -7.79 11.75
CA MET A 75 -2.03 -8.89 11.94
C MET A 75 -2.48 -9.78 13.10
N ASP A 76 -2.70 -11.06 12.83
CA ASP A 76 -3.01 -12.07 13.84
C ASP A 76 -1.82 -13.03 14.07
N LYS A 77 -2.06 -14.10 14.84
CA LYS A 77 -0.99 -15.05 15.17
C LYS A 77 -0.58 -15.86 13.93
N GLU A 78 -1.53 -16.17 13.08
CA GLU A 78 -1.33 -16.89 11.82
C GLU A 78 -0.45 -16.07 10.87
N ASP A 79 -0.62 -14.74 10.84
CA ASP A 79 0.28 -13.86 10.10
C ASP A 79 1.70 -13.87 10.67
N LEU A 80 1.87 -13.87 12.00
CA LEU A 80 3.20 -13.96 12.62
C LEU A 80 3.90 -15.27 12.28
N GLU A 81 3.19 -16.40 12.31
CA GLU A 81 3.73 -17.70 11.90
C GLU A 81 4.08 -17.73 10.40
N PHE A 82 3.24 -17.13 9.56
CA PHE A 82 3.52 -16.95 8.14
C PHE A 82 4.80 -16.13 7.92
N TYR A 83 4.97 -15.00 8.63
CA TYR A 83 6.17 -14.19 8.52
C TYR A 83 7.40 -14.92 9.05
N ALA A 84 7.30 -15.60 10.20
CA ALA A 84 8.41 -16.34 10.78
C ALA A 84 8.93 -17.46 9.84
N SER A 85 8.02 -18.12 9.11
CA SER A 85 8.36 -19.18 8.15
C SER A 85 8.84 -18.64 6.80
N SER A 86 8.21 -17.58 6.29
CA SER A 86 8.45 -17.11 4.91
C SER A 86 9.51 -16.03 4.82
N PHE A 87 9.59 -15.12 5.81
CA PHE A 87 10.46 -13.94 5.73
C PHE A 87 11.94 -14.26 5.47
N PRO A 88 12.56 -15.32 6.04
CA PRO A 88 13.96 -15.63 5.72
C PRO A 88 14.25 -15.77 4.22
N ASP A 89 13.36 -16.40 3.45
CA ASP A 89 13.52 -16.59 2.01
C ASP A 89 13.33 -15.29 1.22
N TYR A 90 12.43 -14.42 1.69
CA TYR A 90 12.22 -13.09 1.13
C TYR A 90 13.38 -12.14 1.45
N ALA A 91 13.96 -12.24 2.66
CA ALA A 91 15.09 -11.42 3.08
C ALA A 91 16.34 -11.68 2.22
N VAL A 92 16.58 -12.93 1.80
CA VAL A 92 17.67 -13.27 0.86
C VAL A 92 17.49 -12.60 -0.51
N GLN A 93 16.24 -12.32 -0.89
CA GLN A 93 15.89 -11.61 -2.13
C GLN A 93 15.89 -10.09 -1.97
N GLY A 94 16.24 -9.58 -0.77
CA GLY A 94 16.23 -8.15 -0.46
C GLY A 94 14.83 -7.58 -0.23
N ILE A 95 13.81 -8.42 -0.07
CA ILE A 95 12.43 -7.98 0.15
C ILE A 95 12.22 -7.72 1.64
N GLY A 96 11.71 -6.53 1.97
CA GLY A 96 11.43 -6.13 3.34
C GLY A 96 10.21 -6.83 3.93
N ILE A 97 10.15 -6.90 5.26
CA ILE A 97 8.94 -7.42 5.94
C ILE A 97 7.72 -6.53 5.68
N GLY A 98 7.93 -5.23 5.40
CA GLY A 98 6.89 -4.30 4.97
C GLY A 98 6.24 -4.76 3.66
N ASP A 99 7.04 -5.00 2.61
CA ASP A 99 6.54 -5.51 1.33
C ASP A 99 5.87 -6.87 1.45
N LEU A 100 6.47 -7.79 2.22
CA LEU A 100 5.89 -9.10 2.50
C LEU A 100 4.52 -8.98 3.20
N SER A 101 4.35 -7.99 4.08
CA SER A 101 3.07 -7.74 4.72
C SER A 101 1.99 -7.24 3.74
N ILE A 102 2.36 -6.47 2.71
CA ILE A 102 1.44 -6.04 1.64
C ILE A 102 0.95 -7.27 0.85
N VAL A 103 1.87 -8.17 0.50
CA VAL A 103 1.53 -9.42 -0.21
C VAL A 103 0.58 -10.28 0.63
N ARG A 104 0.84 -10.39 1.93
CA ARG A 104 -0.01 -11.14 2.86
C ARG A 104 -1.41 -10.51 2.98
N GLU A 105 -1.48 -9.19 3.11
CA GLU A 105 -2.73 -8.44 3.18
C GLU A 105 -3.57 -8.63 1.90
N PHE A 106 -2.94 -8.51 0.73
CA PHE A 106 -3.54 -8.78 -0.57
C PHE A 106 -4.14 -10.18 -0.66
N ALA A 107 -3.38 -11.22 -0.30
CA ALA A 107 -3.84 -12.60 -0.36
C ALA A 107 -5.07 -12.83 0.53
N ARG A 108 -5.06 -12.27 1.75
CA ARG A 108 -6.19 -12.38 2.68
C ARG A 108 -7.41 -11.59 2.20
N TYR A 109 -7.21 -10.44 1.56
CA TYR A 109 -8.31 -9.67 0.96
C TYR A 109 -8.99 -10.47 -0.16
N VAL A 110 -8.18 -11.02 -1.08
CA VAL A 110 -8.63 -11.90 -2.17
C VAL A 110 -9.45 -13.07 -1.63
N GLU A 111 -8.93 -13.79 -0.63
CA GLU A 111 -9.62 -14.94 -0.01
C GLU A 111 -11.01 -14.57 0.54
N ARG A 112 -11.15 -13.42 1.21
CA ARG A 112 -12.44 -12.95 1.73
C ARG A 112 -13.40 -12.51 0.64
N MET A 113 -12.89 -11.84 -0.39
CA MET A 113 -13.75 -11.31 -1.45
C MET A 113 -14.21 -12.41 -2.40
N GLN A 114 -13.42 -13.47 -2.62
CA GLN A 114 -13.78 -14.61 -3.46
C GLN A 114 -15.05 -15.32 -3.00
N THR A 115 -15.35 -15.31 -1.70
CA THR A 115 -16.59 -15.92 -1.19
C THR A 115 -17.84 -15.07 -1.41
N THR A 116 -17.67 -13.80 -1.80
CA THR A 116 -18.73 -12.78 -1.71
C THR A 116 -18.94 -12.02 -3.02
N MET A 117 -17.94 -11.98 -3.91
CA MET A 117 -17.93 -11.24 -5.16
C MET A 117 -17.27 -12.07 -6.26
N SER A 118 -17.85 -12.03 -7.48
CA SER A 118 -17.38 -12.81 -8.64
C SER A 118 -17.18 -11.97 -9.90
N ASN A 119 -17.01 -10.66 -9.74
CA ASN A 119 -16.69 -9.71 -10.82
C ASN A 119 -15.82 -8.58 -10.27
N LEU A 120 -14.73 -8.93 -9.58
CA LEU A 120 -13.82 -7.95 -8.97
C LEU A 120 -12.38 -8.26 -9.36
N THR A 121 -11.69 -7.29 -9.95
CA THR A 121 -10.22 -7.37 -10.12
C THR A 121 -9.55 -6.74 -8.91
N VAL A 122 -8.73 -7.50 -8.19
CA VAL A 122 -7.91 -7.02 -7.08
C VAL A 122 -6.46 -6.98 -7.55
N LYS A 123 -5.78 -5.84 -7.39
CA LYS A 123 -4.36 -5.68 -7.74
C LYS A 123 -3.58 -4.96 -6.64
N ILE A 124 -2.29 -5.29 -6.49
CA ILE A 124 -1.34 -4.41 -5.80
C ILE A 124 -0.90 -3.33 -6.79
N TRP A 125 -1.24 -2.07 -6.52
CA TRP A 125 -0.78 -0.93 -7.30
C TRP A 125 0.48 -0.33 -6.65
N SER A 126 1.65 -0.60 -7.25
CA SER A 126 2.93 -0.15 -6.75
C SER A 126 3.89 0.19 -7.90
N LEU A 127 4.84 1.10 -7.62
CA LEU A 127 5.98 1.36 -8.50
C LEU A 127 7.09 0.32 -8.34
N ASP A 128 7.03 -0.51 -7.29
CA ASP A 128 8.00 -1.56 -7.03
C ASP A 128 7.73 -2.78 -7.94
N THR A 129 8.74 -3.17 -8.71
CA THR A 129 8.67 -4.31 -9.63
C THR A 129 8.46 -5.64 -8.92
N HIS A 130 8.87 -5.78 -7.66
CA HIS A 130 8.63 -7.00 -6.88
C HIS A 130 7.15 -7.17 -6.48
N LEU A 131 6.37 -6.08 -6.53
CA LEU A 131 4.95 -6.06 -6.21
C LEU A 131 4.03 -5.97 -7.45
N SER A 132 4.58 -5.73 -8.65
CA SER A 132 3.77 -5.50 -9.86
C SER A 132 3.06 -6.73 -10.42
N GLY A 133 3.40 -7.93 -9.94
CA GLY A 133 2.82 -9.21 -10.42
C GLY A 133 1.53 -9.65 -9.73
N TYR A 134 1.07 -8.95 -8.69
CA TYR A 134 -0.06 -9.38 -7.87
C TYR A 134 -1.38 -8.81 -8.41
N ILE A 135 -2.07 -9.61 -9.22
CA ILE A 135 -3.40 -9.33 -9.75
C ILE A 135 -4.24 -10.62 -9.75
N VAL A 136 -5.48 -10.55 -9.28
CA VAL A 136 -6.43 -11.66 -9.28
C VAL A 136 -7.80 -11.15 -9.71
N ASP A 137 -8.42 -11.83 -10.67
CA ASP A 137 -9.82 -11.65 -11.03
C ASP A 137 -10.66 -12.66 -10.24
N LEU A 138 -11.60 -12.14 -9.44
CA LEU A 138 -12.55 -12.91 -8.63
C LEU A 138 -13.86 -13.11 -9.38
#